data_AF-A0AAD9JNB0-F1
#
_entry.id   AF-A0AAD9JNB0-F1
#
_cell.length_a   1.000
_cell.length_b   1.000
_cell.length_c   1.000
_cell.angle_alpha   90.00
_cell.angle_beta   90.00
_cell.angle_gamma   90.00
#
_symmetry.space_group_name_H-M   'P 1'
#
loop_
_entity.id
_entity.type
_entity.pdbx_description
1 polymer ?
#
loop_
_entity_poly.entity_id
_entity_poly.type
_entity_poly.pdbx_seq_one_letter_code
_entity_poly.pdbx_strand_id
1 'polypeptide(L)'
;MYGSAEISKTIVSRQAEVNRDEFEAELRAHASTENIIILALVDSFFLDMTFNFYETSILKYNISNYLFIASDYRACGILLSQNINCFVYITTNYTRASTLFGSYGFAQKMNIRILFILDALKLGFTVLHTDVDVVFMNNPLYDLSSSIHGDIACLLDDMQYNAGFIYLRPTELAITVYTEMRNIVSERTVDDQIALNEVIPSLIEKHKAYKVRIEMLNTTKYQYGRNYFELGHRYFADRAPCPQCIVVHNNWIISKEAKRYRFREVLLWSYDDNGYYSNTSTKYLMYSNVPYNLTINTDYSNVELDTLKTALYFGHVLNRVVILPRFHLTETKVSTWTEKERPLNNWIRMSCFDNQFYEKYRENSFLHHPKVPPEIKQDITPPFWIQTKQSISMLGRKPTDVTLLTPCDEKKVSTEEIVDWFRGEKSSVLNFHSLYDIFNADMIQTIAESTVFSRQLLLAFQVTDYKQMKYLKKNSCYIDVQ
;
A
#
# COMPACT_ATOMS: atom_id res chain seq x y z
N MET A 1 1.29 36.85 -20.15
CA MET A 1 0.01 37.32 -19.57
C MET A 1 -1.20 36.97 -20.45
N TYR A 2 -1.17 35.83 -21.13
CA TYR A 2 -2.35 35.17 -21.72
C TYR A 2 -2.10 33.67 -21.54
N GLY A 3 -2.91 32.97 -20.75
CA GLY A 3 -2.74 31.53 -20.55
C GLY A 3 -3.29 30.90 -19.27
N SER A 4 -3.60 31.66 -18.21
CA SER A 4 -4.23 31.08 -17.00
C SER A 4 -5.75 31.07 -17.04
N ALA A 5 -6.37 32.05 -17.71
CA ALA A 5 -7.82 32.22 -17.76
C ALA A 5 -8.54 31.26 -18.73
N GLU A 6 -7.89 30.83 -19.82
CA GLU A 6 -8.49 29.89 -20.79
C GLU A 6 -8.46 28.43 -20.30
N ILE A 7 -7.47 28.06 -19.49
CA ILE A 7 -7.35 26.69 -18.96
C ILE A 7 -8.42 26.42 -17.89
N SER A 8 -8.76 27.41 -17.07
CA SER A 8 -9.83 27.32 -16.05
C SER A 8 -11.23 27.14 -16.65
N LYS A 9 -11.50 27.72 -17.83
CA LYS A 9 -12.78 27.54 -18.56
C LYS A 9 -13.02 26.11 -19.06
N THR A 10 -11.99 25.27 -19.13
CA THR A 10 -12.09 23.89 -19.63
C THR A 10 -12.63 22.89 -18.59
N ILE A 11 -12.56 23.21 -17.29
CA ILE A 11 -13.00 22.31 -16.20
C ILE A 11 -14.53 22.27 -16.10
N VAL A 12 -15.19 23.40 -16.40
CA VAL A 12 -16.66 23.52 -16.36
C VAL A 12 -17.30 23.12 -17.70
N SER A 13 -16.61 23.29 -18.83
CA SER A 13 -17.19 23.09 -20.17
C SER A 13 -17.07 21.67 -20.74
N ARG A 14 -16.47 20.72 -20.01
CA ARG A 14 -16.39 19.29 -20.41
C ARG A 14 -17.01 18.33 -19.40
N GLN A 15 -17.80 18.82 -18.45
CA GLN A 15 -18.70 17.96 -17.69
C GLN A 15 -19.76 17.46 -18.67
N ALA A 16 -19.68 16.19 -19.10
CA ALA A 16 -20.92 15.47 -19.38
C ALA A 16 -21.75 15.63 -18.11
N GLU A 17 -22.90 16.31 -18.20
CA GLU A 17 -23.74 16.60 -17.05
C GLU A 17 -23.99 15.28 -16.32
N VAL A 18 -23.50 15.18 -15.08
CA VAL A 18 -23.80 14.06 -14.20
C VAL A 18 -25.31 13.89 -14.24
N ASN A 19 -25.79 12.72 -14.64
CA ASN A 19 -27.22 12.44 -14.59
C ASN A 19 -27.62 12.36 -13.12
N ARG A 20 -28.06 13.49 -12.55
CA ARG A 20 -28.37 13.61 -11.12
C ARG A 20 -29.53 12.71 -10.72
N ASP A 21 -30.48 12.48 -11.63
CA ASP A 21 -31.63 11.63 -11.38
C ASP A 21 -31.20 10.15 -11.27
N GLU A 22 -30.29 9.71 -12.15
CA GLU A 22 -29.67 8.37 -12.04
C GLU A 22 -28.82 8.26 -10.78
N PHE A 23 -28.00 9.26 -10.47
CA PHE A 23 -27.19 9.23 -9.24
C PHE A 23 -28.07 9.16 -7.99
N GLU A 24 -29.14 9.96 -7.92
CA GLU A 24 -30.10 9.90 -6.83
C GLU A 24 -30.77 8.52 -6.74
N ALA A 25 -31.17 7.93 -7.87
CA ALA A 25 -31.77 6.60 -7.90
C ALA A 25 -30.81 5.54 -7.33
N GLU A 26 -29.53 5.58 -7.70
CA GLU A 26 -28.50 4.67 -7.19
C GLU A 26 -28.21 4.89 -5.69
N LEU A 27 -28.16 6.15 -5.22
CA LEU A 27 -28.06 6.45 -3.80
C LEU A 27 -29.27 5.88 -3.03
N ARG A 28 -30.49 6.04 -3.54
CA ARG A 28 -31.71 5.50 -2.92
C ARG A 28 -31.75 3.98 -2.91
N ALA A 29 -31.24 3.33 -3.96
CA ALA A 29 -31.19 1.87 -4.06
C ALA A 29 -30.21 1.25 -3.05
N HIS A 30 -29.17 1.99 -2.65
CA HIS A 30 -28.06 1.46 -1.86
C HIS A 30 -27.86 2.12 -0.49
N ALA A 31 -28.61 3.14 -0.11
CA ALA A 31 -28.53 3.72 1.24
C ALA A 31 -29.32 2.89 2.28
N SER A 32 -29.07 3.14 3.56
CA SER A 32 -29.94 2.65 4.64
C SER A 32 -31.31 3.33 4.62
N THR A 33 -32.26 2.82 5.41
CA THR A 33 -33.58 3.43 5.62
C THR A 33 -33.52 4.85 6.19
N GLU A 34 -32.42 5.21 6.85
CA GLU A 34 -32.13 6.54 7.38
C GLU A 34 -31.31 7.40 6.41
N ASN A 35 -31.22 6.99 5.13
CA ASN A 35 -30.41 7.63 4.09
C ASN A 35 -28.91 7.72 4.42
N ILE A 36 -28.36 6.73 5.15
CA ILE A 36 -26.92 6.65 5.43
C ILE A 36 -26.25 5.79 4.36
N ILE A 37 -25.20 6.31 3.72
CA ILE A 37 -24.46 5.58 2.68
C ILE A 37 -22.94 5.77 2.80
N ILE A 38 -22.21 4.69 2.55
CA ILE A 38 -20.75 4.71 2.42
C ILE A 38 -20.39 4.94 0.95
N LEU A 39 -19.60 5.98 0.68
CA LEU A 39 -19.11 6.31 -0.65
C LEU A 39 -17.58 6.22 -0.69
N ALA A 40 -17.04 5.63 -1.76
CA ALA A 40 -15.60 5.55 -1.98
C ALA A 40 -15.28 5.74 -3.47
N LEU A 41 -14.32 6.61 -3.77
CA LEU A 41 -13.89 6.89 -5.15
C LEU A 41 -12.97 5.77 -5.65
N VAL A 42 -13.27 5.21 -6.83
CA VAL A 42 -12.52 4.10 -7.44
C VAL A 42 -12.10 4.42 -8.87
N ASP A 43 -10.99 3.82 -9.30
CA ASP A 43 -10.57 3.80 -10.70
C ASP A 43 -9.92 2.46 -11.04
N SER A 44 -9.66 2.23 -12.32
CA SER A 44 -9.04 1.00 -12.82
C SER A 44 -7.63 0.77 -12.30
N PHE A 45 -6.92 1.83 -11.87
CA PHE A 45 -5.56 1.72 -11.36
C PHE A 45 -5.52 1.21 -9.92
N PHE A 46 -6.55 1.47 -9.11
CA PHE A 46 -6.67 1.07 -7.71
C PHE A 46 -7.59 -0.13 -7.46
N LEU A 47 -8.01 -0.87 -8.49
CA LEU A 47 -8.95 -2.00 -8.35
C LEU A 47 -8.52 -3.07 -7.33
N ASP A 48 -7.25 -3.45 -7.30
CA ASP A 48 -6.72 -4.42 -6.32
C ASP A 48 -6.92 -3.93 -4.87
N MET A 49 -6.73 -2.63 -4.66
CA MET A 49 -6.97 -1.97 -3.38
C MET A 49 -8.47 -1.84 -3.07
N THR A 50 -9.31 -1.57 -4.07
CA THR A 50 -10.78 -1.58 -3.95
C THR A 50 -11.29 -2.96 -3.52
N PHE A 51 -10.82 -4.03 -4.14
CA PHE A 51 -11.18 -5.39 -3.75
C PHE A 51 -10.69 -5.72 -2.34
N ASN A 52 -9.48 -5.28 -1.99
CA ASN A 52 -8.98 -5.44 -0.64
C ASN A 52 -9.90 -4.74 0.39
N PHE A 53 -10.27 -3.48 0.15
CA PHE A 53 -11.19 -2.75 1.00
C PHE A 53 -12.55 -3.45 1.07
N TYR A 54 -13.10 -3.88 -0.07
CA TYR A 54 -14.36 -4.62 -0.11
C TYR A 54 -14.32 -5.87 0.75
N GLU A 55 -13.31 -6.75 0.59
CA GLU A 55 -13.19 -7.98 1.37
C GLU A 55 -12.95 -7.72 2.86
N THR A 56 -12.02 -6.82 3.19
CA THR A 56 -11.59 -6.57 4.58
C THR A 56 -12.57 -5.74 5.39
N SER A 57 -13.43 -4.97 4.73
CA SER A 57 -14.25 -3.93 5.36
C SER A 57 -15.73 -4.09 5.05
N ILE A 58 -16.13 -4.14 3.78
CA ILE A 58 -17.55 -4.19 3.42
C ILE A 58 -18.12 -5.59 3.67
N LEU A 59 -17.52 -6.60 3.04
CA LEU A 59 -17.96 -8.00 3.13
C LEU A 59 -17.79 -8.55 4.56
N LYS A 60 -16.63 -8.31 5.18
CA LYS A 60 -16.31 -8.82 6.53
C LYS A 60 -17.32 -8.39 7.60
N TYR A 61 -17.85 -7.17 7.54
CA TYR A 61 -18.84 -6.68 8.51
C TYR A 61 -20.26 -6.61 7.95
N ASN A 62 -20.53 -7.30 6.83
CA ASN A 62 -21.86 -7.37 6.22
C ASN A 62 -22.51 -5.99 6.00
N ILE A 63 -21.72 -5.03 5.51
CA ILE A 63 -22.19 -3.68 5.20
C ILE A 63 -22.89 -3.71 3.86
N SER A 64 -24.19 -3.42 3.85
CA SER A 64 -25.00 -3.38 2.62
C SER A 64 -25.16 -1.97 2.06
N ASN A 65 -25.04 -0.94 2.89
CA ASN A 65 -25.32 0.44 2.51
C ASN A 65 -24.09 1.19 1.97
N TYR A 66 -23.55 0.72 0.84
CA TYR A 66 -22.38 1.29 0.20
C TYR A 66 -22.55 1.40 -1.31
N LEU A 67 -21.84 2.36 -1.92
CA LEU A 67 -21.73 2.54 -3.35
C LEU A 67 -20.32 2.98 -3.73
N PHE A 68 -19.63 2.21 -4.57
CA PHE A 68 -18.39 2.65 -5.17
C PHE A 68 -18.67 3.67 -6.28
N ILE A 69 -17.98 4.81 -6.23
CA ILE A 69 -18.11 5.86 -7.22
C ILE A 69 -16.92 5.79 -8.16
N ALA A 70 -17.14 5.38 -9.40
CA ALA A 70 -16.07 5.18 -10.36
C ALA A 70 -15.78 6.44 -11.20
N SER A 71 -14.49 6.68 -11.45
CA SER A 71 -14.02 7.71 -12.40
C SER A 71 -13.79 7.19 -13.84
N ASP A 72 -14.03 5.90 -14.07
CA ASP A 72 -13.94 5.24 -15.38
C ASP A 72 -14.87 4.01 -15.47
N TYR A 73 -15.33 3.70 -16.69
CA TYR A 73 -16.26 2.59 -16.93
C TYR A 73 -15.65 1.21 -16.66
N ARG A 74 -14.33 1.07 -16.85
CA ARG A 74 -13.66 -0.23 -16.71
C ARG A 74 -13.69 -0.70 -15.27
N ALA A 75 -13.42 0.18 -14.30
CA ALA A 75 -13.48 -0.15 -12.89
C ALA A 75 -14.89 -0.61 -12.50
N CYS A 76 -15.90 0.16 -12.92
CA CYS A 76 -17.28 -0.13 -12.59
C CYS A 76 -17.79 -1.41 -13.25
N GLY A 77 -17.47 -1.64 -14.52
CA GLY A 77 -17.82 -2.87 -15.23
C GLY A 77 -17.23 -4.12 -14.55
N ILE A 78 -15.98 -4.04 -14.07
CA ILE A 78 -15.34 -5.13 -13.34
C ILE A 78 -16.06 -5.37 -11.99
N LEU A 79 -16.34 -4.32 -11.21
CA LEU A 79 -17.05 -4.45 -9.93
C LEU A 79 -18.46 -5.01 -10.09
N LEU A 80 -19.24 -4.49 -11.04
CA LEU A 80 -20.59 -4.96 -11.33
C LEU A 80 -20.62 -6.42 -11.81
N SER A 81 -19.61 -6.85 -12.59
CA SER A 81 -19.49 -8.26 -13.00
C SER A 81 -19.29 -9.24 -11.83
N GLN A 82 -18.90 -8.73 -10.67
CA GLN A 82 -18.75 -9.47 -9.42
C GLN A 82 -19.88 -9.19 -8.42
N ASN A 83 -20.98 -8.56 -8.86
CA ASN A 83 -22.11 -8.13 -8.02
C ASN A 83 -21.70 -7.15 -6.91
N ILE A 84 -20.73 -6.28 -7.18
CA ILE A 84 -20.31 -5.22 -6.26
C ILE A 84 -20.89 -3.88 -6.74
N ASN A 85 -21.68 -3.23 -5.89
CA ASN A 85 -22.36 -1.96 -6.19
C ASN A 85 -21.37 -0.89 -6.65
N CYS A 86 -21.59 -0.36 -7.85
CA CYS A 86 -20.78 0.71 -8.40
C CYS A 86 -21.59 1.60 -9.34
N PHE A 87 -21.33 2.91 -9.28
CA PHE A 87 -21.88 3.90 -10.19
C PHE A 87 -20.78 4.75 -10.82
N VAL A 88 -20.86 4.99 -12.13
CA VAL A 88 -19.93 5.89 -12.85
C VAL A 88 -20.47 7.31 -12.73
N TYR A 89 -19.89 8.09 -11.82
CA TYR A 89 -20.34 9.46 -11.59
C TYR A 89 -19.84 10.44 -12.65
N ILE A 90 -18.55 10.36 -12.98
CA ILE A 90 -17.94 11.15 -14.05
C ILE A 90 -16.77 10.39 -14.64
N THR A 91 -16.68 10.36 -15.96
CA THR A 91 -15.57 9.71 -16.65
C THR A 91 -14.46 10.71 -16.92
N THR A 92 -13.22 10.33 -16.65
CA THR A 92 -12.07 11.17 -16.95
C THR A 92 -11.12 10.51 -17.95
N ASN A 93 -10.74 11.24 -19.01
CA ASN A 93 -9.76 10.78 -19.98
C ASN A 93 -8.34 11.07 -19.46
N TYR A 94 -7.83 10.29 -18.50
CA TYR A 94 -6.46 10.47 -18.03
C TYR A 94 -5.57 9.23 -18.15
N THR A 95 -4.30 9.45 -18.49
CA THR A 95 -3.24 8.44 -18.62
C THR A 95 -2.64 8.07 -17.26
N ARG A 96 -2.04 6.87 -17.11
CA ARG A 96 -1.37 6.36 -15.88
C ARG A 96 -0.42 7.33 -15.17
N ALA A 97 0.18 8.30 -15.87
CA ALA A 97 1.04 9.33 -15.30
C ALA A 97 0.31 10.38 -14.41
N SER A 98 -1.01 10.46 -14.50
CA SER A 98 -1.85 11.49 -13.87
C SER A 98 -2.43 11.08 -12.50
N THR A 99 -2.17 9.86 -12.03
CA THR A 99 -2.70 9.31 -10.76
C THR A 99 -1.72 9.43 -9.60
N LEU A 100 -0.53 10.02 -9.83
CA LEU A 100 0.50 10.21 -8.82
C LEU A 100 0.10 11.31 -7.83
N PHE A 101 0.29 11.06 -6.53
CA PHE A 101 0.09 12.06 -5.47
C PHE A 101 0.87 13.35 -5.78
N GLY A 102 0.19 14.50 -5.72
CA GLY A 102 0.74 15.81 -6.08
C GLY A 102 0.76 16.15 -7.57
N SER A 103 0.27 15.28 -8.46
CA SER A 103 0.11 15.59 -9.89
C SER A 103 -1.20 16.33 -10.20
N TYR A 104 -1.25 17.02 -11.34
CA TYR A 104 -2.45 17.74 -11.81
C TYR A 104 -3.69 16.83 -11.93
N GLY A 105 -3.51 15.60 -12.44
CA GLY A 105 -4.61 14.64 -12.56
C GLY A 105 -5.08 14.08 -11.22
N PHE A 106 -4.21 14.00 -10.22
CA PHE A 106 -4.60 13.62 -8.85
C PHE A 106 -5.48 14.70 -8.24
N ALA A 107 -5.09 15.98 -8.31
CA ALA A 107 -5.92 17.09 -7.83
C ALA A 107 -7.31 17.10 -8.53
N GLN A 108 -7.37 16.89 -9.84
CA GLN A 108 -8.63 16.82 -10.57
C GLN A 108 -9.48 15.59 -10.22
N LYS A 109 -8.87 14.43 -9.99
CA LYS A 109 -9.57 13.21 -9.54
C LYS A 109 -10.13 13.39 -8.13
N MET A 110 -9.36 13.98 -7.21
CA MET A 110 -9.83 14.25 -5.85
C MET A 110 -10.98 15.27 -5.83
N ASN A 111 -11.03 16.19 -6.79
CA ASN A 111 -12.18 17.10 -6.91
C ASN A 111 -13.50 16.39 -7.26
N ILE A 112 -13.46 15.19 -7.86
CA ILE A 112 -14.67 14.37 -8.08
C ILE A 112 -15.32 14.01 -6.74
N ARG A 113 -14.51 13.72 -5.72
CA ARG A 113 -14.96 13.43 -4.36
C ARG A 113 -15.77 14.57 -3.77
N ILE A 114 -15.29 15.79 -3.94
CA ILE A 114 -16.01 16.99 -3.48
C ILE A 114 -17.39 17.05 -4.15
N LEU A 115 -17.46 16.77 -5.44
CA LEU A 115 -18.70 16.88 -6.22
C LEU A 115 -19.75 15.85 -5.81
N PHE A 116 -19.43 14.55 -5.82
CA PHE A 116 -20.44 13.53 -5.51
C PHE A 116 -20.87 13.57 -4.04
N ILE A 117 -19.97 13.94 -3.12
CA ILE A 117 -20.34 14.12 -1.71
C ILE A 117 -21.28 15.32 -1.58
N LEU A 118 -20.96 16.46 -2.21
CA LEU A 118 -21.82 17.64 -2.17
C LEU A 118 -23.21 17.35 -2.75
N ASP A 119 -23.29 16.65 -3.87
CA ASP A 119 -24.56 16.31 -4.50
C ASP A 119 -25.36 15.32 -3.63
N ALA A 120 -24.73 14.30 -3.03
CA ALA A 120 -25.39 13.40 -2.08
C ALA A 120 -25.93 14.13 -0.83
N LEU A 121 -25.14 15.07 -0.26
CA LEU A 121 -25.57 15.89 0.87
C LEU A 121 -26.79 16.76 0.53
N LYS A 122 -26.80 17.36 -0.66
CA LYS A 122 -27.94 18.18 -1.14
C LYS A 122 -29.19 17.35 -1.39
N LEU A 123 -29.04 16.07 -1.74
CA LEU A 123 -30.13 15.11 -1.89
C LEU A 123 -30.63 14.54 -0.55
N GLY A 124 -30.05 14.96 0.58
CA GLY A 124 -30.50 14.57 1.92
C GLY A 124 -29.88 13.29 2.46
N PHE A 125 -28.78 12.81 1.87
CA PHE A 125 -28.06 11.63 2.36
C PHE A 125 -27.02 12.00 3.41
N THR A 126 -26.89 11.15 4.43
CA THR A 126 -25.74 11.15 5.33
C THR A 126 -24.64 10.31 4.70
N VAL A 127 -23.45 10.87 4.54
CA VAL A 127 -22.35 10.26 3.80
C VAL A 127 -21.22 9.89 4.76
N LEU A 128 -20.82 8.63 4.75
CA LEU A 128 -19.48 8.23 5.18
C LEU A 128 -18.59 8.10 3.96
N HIS A 129 -17.72 9.08 3.72
CA HIS A 129 -16.69 8.93 2.69
C HIS A 129 -15.47 8.20 3.26
N THR A 130 -14.92 7.27 2.48
CA THR A 130 -13.67 6.57 2.79
C THR A 130 -12.81 6.38 1.55
N ASP A 131 -11.49 6.46 1.72
CA ASP A 131 -10.55 5.98 0.71
C ASP A 131 -10.51 4.45 0.69
N VAL A 132 -10.11 3.88 -0.45
CA VAL A 132 -9.99 2.42 -0.63
C VAL A 132 -8.71 1.85 0.00
N ASP A 133 -7.78 2.69 0.44
CA ASP A 133 -6.62 2.29 1.21
C ASP A 133 -6.88 2.38 2.73
N VAL A 134 -8.15 2.25 3.12
CA VAL A 134 -8.59 2.10 4.50
C VAL A 134 -8.92 0.64 4.78
N VAL A 135 -8.80 0.21 6.04
CA VAL A 135 -9.34 -1.06 6.52
C VAL A 135 -10.22 -0.82 7.74
N PHE A 136 -11.41 -1.43 7.73
CA PHE A 136 -12.29 -1.46 8.89
C PHE A 136 -11.87 -2.62 9.81
N MET A 137 -11.62 -2.28 11.06
CA MET A 137 -11.37 -3.22 12.15
C MET A 137 -12.68 -3.52 12.94
N ASN A 138 -13.70 -2.70 12.71
CA ASN A 138 -15.10 -2.93 13.06
C ASN A 138 -15.99 -2.10 12.12
N ASN A 139 -17.29 -2.35 12.04
CA ASN A 139 -18.21 -1.51 11.28
C ASN A 139 -18.25 -0.10 11.89
N PRO A 140 -17.77 0.95 11.18
CA PRO A 140 -17.66 2.28 11.74
C PRO A 140 -19.02 2.95 11.95
N LEU A 141 -20.08 2.51 11.23
CA LEU A 141 -21.40 3.10 11.37
C LEU A 141 -22.03 2.84 12.75
N TYR A 142 -21.62 1.78 13.47
CA TYR A 142 -22.10 1.54 14.84
C TYR A 142 -21.64 2.60 15.84
N ASP A 143 -20.47 3.20 15.61
CA ASP A 143 -19.94 4.29 16.44
C ASP A 143 -20.49 5.63 15.90
N LEU A 144 -20.38 5.85 14.58
CA LEU A 144 -20.67 7.13 13.90
C LEU A 144 -22.15 7.51 13.80
N SER A 145 -23.08 6.56 13.76
CA SER A 145 -24.50 6.89 13.59
C SER A 145 -25.11 7.57 14.81
N SER A 146 -24.44 7.51 15.97
CA SER A 146 -24.93 8.06 17.22
C SER A 146 -25.07 9.58 17.19
N SER A 147 -26.06 10.12 17.91
CA SER A 147 -26.35 11.55 17.97
C SER A 147 -25.29 12.37 18.72
N ILE A 148 -24.31 11.71 19.34
CA ILE A 148 -23.18 12.38 20.00
C ILE A 148 -22.26 13.04 18.97
N HIS A 149 -22.24 12.52 17.75
CA HIS A 149 -21.42 13.08 16.70
C HIS A 149 -22.00 14.41 16.20
N GLY A 150 -21.13 15.34 15.82
CA GLY A 150 -21.52 16.61 15.21
C GLY A 150 -22.09 16.46 13.79
N ASP A 151 -22.31 17.57 13.11
CA ASP A 151 -22.65 17.59 11.69
C ASP A 151 -21.58 16.93 10.81
N ILE A 152 -20.32 17.07 11.23
CA ILE A 152 -19.14 16.57 10.54
C ILE A 152 -18.28 15.85 11.58
N ALA A 153 -17.84 14.63 11.28
CA ALA A 153 -16.85 13.92 12.07
C ALA A 153 -15.72 13.42 11.16
N CYS A 154 -14.49 13.88 11.41
CA CYS A 154 -13.34 13.59 10.56
C CYS A 154 -12.30 12.75 11.31
N LEU A 155 -11.68 11.81 10.60
CA LEU A 155 -10.42 11.23 11.07
C LEU A 155 -9.37 12.35 11.19
N LEU A 156 -8.57 12.32 12.25
CA LEU A 156 -7.53 13.32 12.47
C LEU A 156 -6.18 12.80 11.98
N ASP A 157 -5.60 13.51 11.02
CA ASP A 157 -4.26 13.28 10.50
C ASP A 157 -3.24 14.21 11.18
N ASP A 158 -2.71 13.76 12.31
CA ASP A 158 -1.89 14.57 13.23
C ASP A 158 -2.64 15.81 13.76
N MET A 159 -2.50 16.98 13.13
CA MET A 159 -3.22 18.21 13.47
C MET A 159 -4.17 18.68 12.35
N GLN A 160 -4.42 17.85 11.33
CA GLN A 160 -5.23 18.20 10.17
C GLN A 160 -6.43 17.27 10.01
N TYR A 161 -7.55 17.79 9.52
CA TYR A 161 -8.71 16.96 9.18
C TYR A 161 -8.37 16.08 7.98
N ASN A 162 -8.61 14.77 8.06
CA ASN A 162 -8.34 13.84 6.96
C ASN A 162 -9.54 13.76 6.00
N ALA A 163 -9.33 14.06 4.72
CA ALA A 163 -10.35 13.97 3.68
C ALA A 163 -10.59 12.53 3.18
N GLY A 164 -9.76 11.57 3.61
CA GLY A 164 -9.86 10.16 3.25
C GLY A 164 -10.74 9.32 4.18
N PHE A 165 -11.23 9.88 5.29
CA PHE A 165 -12.26 9.25 6.12
C PHE A 165 -13.06 10.31 6.88
N ILE A 166 -14.29 10.56 6.44
CA ILE A 166 -15.13 11.66 6.95
C ILE A 166 -16.61 11.29 6.93
N TYR A 167 -17.30 11.53 8.04
CA TYR A 167 -18.74 11.33 8.21
C TYR A 167 -19.47 12.68 8.19
N LEU A 168 -20.49 12.81 7.36
CA LEU A 168 -21.14 14.06 7.02
C LEU A 168 -22.66 13.90 7.03
N ARG A 169 -23.33 14.66 7.90
CA ARG A 169 -24.79 14.78 7.87
C ARG A 169 -25.21 15.83 6.83
N PRO A 170 -26.40 15.71 6.20
CA PRO A 170 -26.90 16.67 5.20
C PRO A 170 -27.40 17.96 5.87
N THR A 171 -26.52 18.65 6.60
CA THR A 171 -26.82 19.90 7.29
C THR A 171 -26.34 21.09 6.48
N GLU A 172 -26.87 22.28 6.79
CA GLU A 172 -26.42 23.54 6.18
C GLU A 172 -24.90 23.73 6.32
N LEU A 173 -24.31 23.35 7.47
CA LEU A 173 -22.88 23.45 7.71
C LEU A 173 -22.08 22.53 6.78
N ALA A 174 -22.42 21.24 6.69
CA ALA A 174 -21.71 20.30 5.82
C ALA A 174 -21.83 20.67 4.35
N ILE A 175 -23.02 21.09 3.90
CA ILE A 175 -23.27 21.58 2.54
C ILE A 175 -22.46 22.85 2.27
N THR A 176 -22.37 23.77 3.23
CA THR A 176 -21.55 24.99 3.11
C THR A 176 -20.07 24.65 3.00
N VAL A 177 -19.54 23.78 3.86
CA VAL A 177 -18.14 23.33 3.80
C VAL A 177 -17.81 22.79 2.41
N TYR A 178 -18.60 21.84 1.90
CA TYR A 178 -18.32 21.24 0.60
C TYR A 178 -18.59 22.19 -0.58
N THR A 179 -19.50 23.15 -0.44
CA THR A 179 -19.71 24.21 -1.43
C THR A 179 -18.50 25.13 -1.52
N GLU A 180 -17.94 25.56 -0.39
CA GLU A 180 -16.73 26.39 -0.37
C GLU A 180 -15.50 25.63 -0.85
N MET A 181 -15.37 24.34 -0.50
CA MET A 181 -14.32 23.49 -1.06
C MET A 181 -14.42 23.41 -2.58
N ARG A 182 -15.64 23.22 -3.13
CA ARG A 182 -15.88 23.24 -4.58
C ARG A 182 -15.44 24.55 -5.22
N ASN A 183 -15.74 25.69 -4.58
CA ASN A 183 -15.33 27.01 -5.07
C ASN A 183 -13.80 27.11 -5.14
N ILE A 184 -13.10 26.75 -4.05
CA ILE A 184 -11.62 26.77 -3.99
C ILE A 184 -11.00 25.94 -5.12
N VAL A 185 -11.45 24.70 -5.31
CA VAL A 185 -10.85 23.81 -6.31
C VAL A 185 -11.24 24.15 -7.75
N SER A 186 -12.28 24.98 -7.94
CA SER A 186 -12.64 25.52 -9.25
C SER A 186 -11.75 26.69 -9.67
N GLU A 187 -11.24 27.45 -8.70
CA GLU A 187 -10.41 28.64 -8.91
C GLU A 187 -8.91 28.32 -8.83
N ARG A 188 -8.53 27.31 -8.06
CA ARG A 188 -7.14 26.96 -7.72
C ARG A 188 -6.87 25.49 -7.96
N THR A 189 -5.63 25.17 -8.32
CA THR A 189 -5.16 23.78 -8.39
C THR A 189 -4.69 23.32 -7.01
N VAL A 190 -5.64 22.93 -6.17
CA VAL A 190 -5.39 22.31 -4.86
C VAL A 190 -6.17 21.00 -4.76
N ASP A 191 -5.72 20.09 -3.89
CA ASP A 191 -6.48 18.87 -3.58
C ASP A 191 -7.53 19.13 -2.49
N ASP A 192 -8.40 18.14 -2.29
CA ASP A 192 -9.51 18.16 -1.33
C ASP A 192 -9.02 18.21 0.13
N GLN A 193 -7.89 17.57 0.44
CA GLN A 193 -7.26 17.61 1.76
C GLN A 193 -6.84 19.04 2.12
N ILE A 194 -6.21 19.78 1.20
CA ILE A 194 -5.87 21.20 1.37
C ILE A 194 -7.15 22.04 1.47
N ALA A 195 -8.11 21.86 0.55
CA ALA A 195 -9.34 22.63 0.54
C ALA A 195 -10.14 22.46 1.87
N LEU A 196 -10.25 21.24 2.38
CA LEU A 196 -10.94 20.94 3.66
C LEU A 196 -10.30 21.69 4.83
N ASN A 197 -8.97 21.67 4.90
CA ASN A 197 -8.19 22.29 5.97
C ASN A 197 -8.08 23.82 5.83
N GLU A 198 -8.37 24.39 4.68
CA GLU A 198 -8.55 25.85 4.53
C GLU A 198 -9.98 26.28 4.95
N VAL A 199 -11.00 25.53 4.50
CA VAL A 199 -12.42 25.90 4.68
C VAL A 199 -12.86 25.79 6.13
N ILE A 200 -12.62 24.65 6.80
CA ILE A 200 -13.14 24.41 8.15
C ILE A 200 -12.65 25.48 9.14
N PRO A 201 -11.34 25.76 9.26
CA PRO A 201 -10.86 26.80 10.17
C PRO A 201 -11.41 28.19 9.83
N SER A 202 -11.51 28.54 8.54
CA SER A 202 -12.07 29.82 8.09
C SER A 202 -13.53 29.99 8.52
N LEU A 203 -14.35 28.95 8.36
CA LEU A 203 -15.76 28.99 8.78
C LEU A 203 -15.91 29.03 10.30
N ILE A 204 -15.09 28.29 11.06
CA ILE A 204 -15.06 28.36 12.53
C ILE A 204 -14.66 29.76 12.99
N GLU A 205 -13.73 30.42 12.30
CA GLU A 205 -13.32 31.79 12.61
C GLU A 205 -14.48 32.77 12.46
N LYS A 206 -15.22 32.68 11.34
CA LYS A 206 -16.41 33.51 11.06
C LYS A 206 -17.60 33.20 11.96
N HIS A 207 -17.78 31.93 12.32
CA HIS A 207 -18.92 31.43 13.09
C HIS A 207 -18.47 30.46 14.18
N LYS A 208 -18.10 30.98 15.35
CA LYS A 208 -17.54 30.18 16.47
C LYS A 208 -18.46 29.03 16.93
N ALA A 209 -19.77 29.16 16.75
CA ALA A 209 -20.76 28.12 17.05
C ALA A 209 -20.58 26.84 16.20
N TYR A 210 -19.92 26.91 15.03
CA TYR A 210 -19.66 25.73 14.21
C TYR A 210 -18.62 24.80 14.82
N LYS A 211 -17.76 25.28 15.73
CA LYS A 211 -16.73 24.46 16.37
C LYS A 211 -17.31 23.25 17.10
N VAL A 212 -18.47 23.40 17.76
CA VAL A 212 -19.09 22.28 18.50
C VAL A 212 -19.85 21.30 17.61
N ARG A 213 -20.01 21.62 16.32
CA ARG A 213 -20.68 20.77 15.31
C ARG A 213 -19.69 20.00 14.44
N ILE A 214 -18.38 20.25 14.60
CA ILE A 214 -17.32 19.56 13.87
C ILE A 214 -16.49 18.78 14.88
N GLU A 215 -16.49 17.46 14.76
CA GLU A 215 -15.82 16.56 15.67
C GLU A 215 -14.55 15.96 15.03
N MET A 216 -13.51 15.85 15.85
CA MET A 216 -12.35 15.03 15.53
C MET A 216 -12.57 13.64 16.13
N LEU A 217 -12.55 12.62 15.28
CA LEU A 217 -12.75 11.25 15.71
C LEU A 217 -11.65 10.81 16.68
N ASN A 218 -12.01 9.93 17.62
CA ASN A 218 -11.11 9.45 18.66
C ASN A 218 -9.87 8.77 18.04
N THR A 219 -8.69 9.35 18.25
CA THR A 219 -7.41 8.92 17.67
C THR A 219 -6.91 7.57 18.17
N THR A 220 -7.55 6.98 19.19
CA THR A 220 -7.29 5.58 19.60
C THR A 220 -8.11 4.58 18.79
N LYS A 221 -9.32 4.96 18.35
CA LYS A 221 -10.23 4.13 17.53
C LYS A 221 -10.00 4.32 16.03
N TYR A 222 -9.73 5.55 15.60
CA TYR A 222 -9.58 5.93 14.19
C TYR A 222 -8.12 6.32 13.94
N GLN A 223 -7.38 5.41 13.32
CA GLN A 223 -5.94 5.52 13.19
C GLN A 223 -5.53 5.99 11.80
N TYR A 224 -4.78 7.09 11.74
CA TYR A 224 -3.99 7.42 10.55
C TYR A 224 -2.70 6.57 10.51
N GLY A 225 -2.11 6.44 9.33
CA GLY A 225 -1.06 5.47 9.05
C GLY A 225 0.19 5.67 9.90
N ARG A 226 0.67 6.90 10.08
CA ARG A 226 1.84 7.13 10.95
C ARG A 226 1.55 6.74 12.41
N ASN A 227 0.35 6.98 12.93
CA ASN A 227 0.02 6.54 14.30
C ASN A 227 -0.03 5.01 14.41
N TYR A 228 -0.71 4.35 13.47
CA TYR A 228 -0.87 2.90 13.50
C TYR A 228 0.45 2.14 13.30
N PHE A 229 1.15 2.46 12.20
CA PHE A 229 2.31 1.70 11.72
C PHE A 229 3.61 2.19 12.37
N GLU A 230 3.88 3.49 12.38
CA GLU A 230 5.18 4.03 12.83
C GLU A 230 5.24 4.16 14.35
N LEU A 231 4.32 4.94 14.94
CA LEU A 231 4.29 5.20 16.39
C LEU A 231 3.82 3.97 17.16
N GLY A 232 2.89 3.20 16.59
CA GLY A 232 2.44 1.92 17.12
C GLY A 232 3.42 0.76 16.90
N HIS A 233 4.53 0.97 16.18
CA HIS A 233 5.53 -0.04 15.84
C HIS A 233 4.95 -1.33 15.20
N ARG A 234 3.90 -1.19 14.38
CA ARG A 234 3.20 -2.29 13.69
C ARG A 234 3.74 -2.47 12.28
N TYR A 235 5.01 -2.84 12.18
CA TYR A 235 5.65 -3.09 10.88
C TYR A 235 5.45 -4.50 10.34
N PHE A 236 5.12 -5.45 11.21
CA PHE A 236 5.03 -6.87 10.91
C PHE A 236 3.76 -7.47 11.54
N ALA A 237 3.31 -8.59 10.98
CA ALA A 237 2.10 -9.31 11.39
C ALA A 237 2.13 -9.87 12.82
N ASP A 238 3.30 -10.08 13.41
CA ASP A 238 3.47 -10.60 14.77
C ASP A 238 3.37 -9.51 15.85
N ARG A 239 3.23 -8.24 15.45
CA ARG A 239 3.07 -7.13 16.38
C ARG A 239 1.66 -7.10 16.96
N ALA A 240 1.55 -6.61 18.19
CA ALA A 240 0.29 -6.59 18.91
C ALA A 240 -0.81 -5.86 18.11
N PRO A 241 -2.02 -6.45 18.01
CA PRO A 241 -3.12 -5.84 17.29
C PRO A 241 -3.55 -4.52 17.96
N CYS A 242 -4.43 -3.79 17.30
CA CYS A 242 -5.12 -2.66 17.91
C CYS A 242 -6.56 -3.06 18.24
N PRO A 243 -6.82 -3.61 19.43
CA PRO A 243 -8.14 -4.15 19.76
C PRO A 243 -9.24 -3.08 19.80
N GLN A 244 -8.88 -1.83 20.13
CA GLN A 244 -9.81 -0.70 20.15
C GLN A 244 -9.99 -0.03 18.78
N CYS A 245 -9.21 -0.41 17.77
CA CYS A 245 -9.32 0.22 16.46
C CYS A 245 -10.63 -0.14 15.78
N ILE A 246 -11.23 0.86 15.15
CA ILE A 246 -12.38 0.74 14.24
C ILE A 246 -11.91 0.94 12.80
N VAL A 247 -10.97 1.87 12.57
CA VAL A 247 -10.50 2.23 11.23
C VAL A 247 -8.98 2.39 11.25
N VAL A 248 -8.33 1.86 10.21
CA VAL A 248 -6.91 2.09 9.94
C VAL A 248 -6.76 2.63 8.52
N HIS A 249 -6.25 3.85 8.38
CA HIS A 249 -5.97 4.46 7.08
C HIS A 249 -4.49 4.25 6.72
N ASN A 250 -4.24 3.75 5.51
CA ASN A 250 -2.91 3.50 4.95
C ASN A 250 -2.25 4.76 4.34
N ASN A 251 -2.48 5.94 4.93
CA ASN A 251 -1.79 7.19 4.57
C ASN A 251 -0.38 7.28 5.22
N TRP A 252 0.35 8.38 5.01
CA TRP A 252 1.77 8.55 5.39
C TRP A 252 2.76 7.63 4.68
N ILE A 253 2.35 7.09 3.53
CA ILE A 253 3.23 6.39 2.60
C ILE A 253 2.80 6.70 1.17
N ILE A 254 3.77 6.92 0.29
CA ILE A 254 3.54 7.26 -1.11
C ILE A 254 3.59 6.00 -1.98
N SER A 255 2.81 6.00 -3.07
CA SER A 255 2.61 4.95 -4.08
C SER A 255 1.64 3.84 -3.68
N LYS A 256 0.94 3.29 -4.67
CA LYS A 256 0.02 2.16 -4.50
C LYS A 256 0.77 0.90 -4.09
N GLU A 257 1.94 0.69 -4.68
CA GLU A 257 2.81 -0.47 -4.47
C GLU A 257 3.29 -0.53 -3.02
N ALA A 258 3.75 0.59 -2.45
CA ALA A 258 4.16 0.64 -1.05
C ALA A 258 2.98 0.45 -0.08
N LYS A 259 1.80 1.02 -0.38
CA LYS A 259 0.57 0.80 0.39
C LYS A 259 0.16 -0.67 0.40
N ARG A 260 0.17 -1.32 -0.77
CA ARG A 260 -0.12 -2.75 -0.92
C ARG A 260 0.88 -3.59 -0.14
N TYR A 261 2.18 -3.35 -0.32
CA TYR A 261 3.23 -4.05 0.41
C TYR A 261 3.05 -3.93 1.92
N ARG A 262 2.83 -2.71 2.45
CA ARG A 262 2.60 -2.48 3.88
C ARG A 262 1.41 -3.25 4.42
N PHE A 263 0.27 -3.25 3.72
CA PHE A 263 -0.91 -4.03 4.14
C PHE A 263 -0.66 -5.53 4.13
N ARG A 264 0.06 -6.05 3.12
CA ARG A 264 0.43 -7.47 3.06
C ARG A 264 1.34 -7.86 4.23
N GLU A 265 2.37 -7.06 4.51
CA GLU A 265 3.35 -7.27 5.59
C GLU A 265 2.70 -7.40 6.98
N VAL A 266 1.55 -6.73 7.20
CA VAL A 266 0.81 -6.75 8.48
C VAL A 266 -0.50 -7.53 8.43
N LEU A 267 -0.74 -8.34 7.39
CA LEU A 267 -1.97 -9.14 7.20
C LEU A 267 -3.28 -8.32 7.20
N LEU A 268 -3.22 -7.09 6.70
CA LEU A 268 -4.38 -6.24 6.39
C LEU A 268 -4.76 -6.28 4.90
N TRP A 269 -4.15 -7.20 4.14
CA TRP A 269 -4.47 -7.46 2.74
C TRP A 269 -5.15 -8.83 2.60
N SER A 270 -6.40 -8.88 2.15
CA SER A 270 -7.15 -10.12 1.92
C SER A 270 -7.21 -10.50 0.44
N TYR A 271 -7.25 -9.53 -0.48
CA TYR A 271 -7.53 -9.80 -1.90
C TYR A 271 -6.47 -10.72 -2.52
N ASP A 272 -6.94 -11.85 -3.05
CA ASP A 272 -6.11 -12.95 -3.58
C ASP A 272 -6.10 -12.95 -5.11
N ASP A 273 -5.48 -11.91 -5.67
CA ASP A 273 -5.41 -11.70 -7.12
C ASP A 273 -4.67 -12.85 -7.81
N ASN A 274 -5.32 -13.53 -8.76
CA ASN A 274 -4.75 -14.63 -9.54
C ASN A 274 -4.05 -15.72 -8.71
N GLY A 275 -4.54 -15.98 -7.49
CA GLY A 275 -3.94 -16.96 -6.58
C GLY A 275 -2.60 -16.52 -5.98
N TYR A 276 -2.37 -15.21 -5.79
CA TYR A 276 -1.18 -14.66 -5.13
C TYR A 276 -0.81 -15.42 -3.85
N TYR A 277 -1.81 -15.81 -3.04
CA TYR A 277 -1.69 -16.64 -1.83
C TYR A 277 -2.07 -18.09 -2.06
N SER A 278 -3.15 -18.37 -2.80
CA SER A 278 -3.75 -19.70 -2.86
C SER A 278 -3.17 -20.65 -3.92
N ASN A 279 -2.28 -20.17 -4.81
CA ASN A 279 -1.74 -21.00 -5.88
C ASN A 279 -0.75 -22.06 -5.37
N THR A 280 -1.23 -23.30 -5.24
CA THR A 280 -0.49 -24.49 -4.78
C THR A 280 0.63 -24.95 -5.72
N SER A 281 0.64 -24.50 -6.97
CA SER A 281 1.68 -24.84 -7.95
C SER A 281 2.91 -23.94 -7.86
N THR A 282 2.79 -22.78 -7.19
CA THR A 282 3.92 -21.86 -7.01
C THR A 282 4.92 -22.46 -6.03
N LYS A 283 6.20 -22.40 -6.40
CA LYS A 283 7.30 -22.81 -5.52
C LYS A 283 8.02 -21.57 -5.01
N TYR A 284 8.48 -21.65 -3.77
CA TYR A 284 9.06 -20.53 -3.04
C TYR A 284 10.46 -20.87 -2.56
N LEU A 285 11.22 -19.82 -2.28
CA LEU A 285 12.40 -19.88 -1.43
C LEU A 285 12.31 -18.78 -0.38
N MET A 286 12.85 -19.04 0.80
CA MET A 286 12.99 -18.07 1.88
C MET A 286 14.39 -18.12 2.45
N TYR A 287 14.80 -17.03 3.09
CA TYR A 287 16.09 -16.97 3.76
C TYR A 287 15.99 -16.09 5.01
N SER A 288 17.00 -16.15 5.88
CA SER A 288 17.09 -15.27 7.04
C SER A 288 18.26 -14.29 6.93
N ASN A 289 18.04 -13.06 7.37
CA ASN A 289 19.10 -12.10 7.67
C ASN A 289 19.52 -12.29 9.13
N VAL A 290 20.39 -13.27 9.38
CA VAL A 290 20.88 -13.56 10.74
C VAL A 290 21.94 -12.54 11.18
N PRO A 291 22.18 -12.35 12.49
CA PRO A 291 23.30 -11.55 12.97
C PRO A 291 24.63 -12.05 12.39
N TYR A 292 25.44 -11.12 11.89
CA TYR A 292 26.75 -11.40 11.32
C TYR A 292 27.90 -10.87 12.20
N ASN A 293 29.13 -11.19 11.84
CA ASN A 293 30.33 -10.87 12.58
C ASN A 293 30.62 -9.36 12.58
N LEU A 294 30.34 -8.71 13.71
CA LEU A 294 30.54 -7.28 13.98
C LEU A 294 31.98 -6.79 13.83
N THR A 295 32.98 -7.68 13.74
CA THR A 295 34.37 -7.29 13.47
C THR A 295 34.58 -6.89 12.01
N ILE A 296 33.63 -7.21 11.12
CA ILE A 296 33.60 -6.75 9.75
C ILE A 296 32.97 -5.34 9.75
N ASN A 297 33.75 -4.33 9.39
CA ASN A 297 33.29 -2.95 9.31
C ASN A 297 32.46 -2.71 8.03
N THR A 298 31.27 -3.30 7.98
CA THR A 298 30.33 -3.21 6.86
C THR A 298 28.97 -2.70 7.32
N ASP A 299 28.32 -1.92 6.45
CA ASP A 299 26.95 -1.43 6.66
C ASP A 299 25.95 -2.59 6.50
N TYR A 300 25.22 -2.90 7.59
CA TYR A 300 24.14 -3.90 7.66
C TYR A 300 23.17 -3.79 6.50
N SER A 301 22.78 -2.56 6.17
CA SER A 301 21.79 -2.29 5.14
C SER A 301 22.26 -2.75 3.76
N ASN A 302 23.54 -2.58 3.45
CA ASN A 302 24.08 -2.94 2.14
C ASN A 302 24.21 -4.46 2.00
N VAL A 303 24.68 -5.13 3.05
CA VAL A 303 24.82 -6.59 3.09
C VAL A 303 23.48 -7.29 2.89
N GLU A 304 22.43 -6.88 3.62
CA GLU A 304 21.12 -7.51 3.52
C GLU A 304 20.43 -7.25 2.16
N LEU A 305 20.65 -6.08 1.57
CA LEU A 305 20.16 -5.79 0.21
C LEU A 305 20.92 -6.60 -0.85
N ASP A 306 22.23 -6.79 -0.70
CA ASP A 306 23.01 -7.67 -1.60
C ASP A 306 22.60 -9.14 -1.44
N THR A 307 22.24 -9.54 -0.23
CA THR A 307 21.64 -10.85 0.06
C THR A 307 20.29 -11.00 -0.63
N LEU A 308 19.46 -9.95 -0.65
CA LEU A 308 18.21 -9.97 -1.41
C LEU A 308 18.45 -10.11 -2.92
N LYS A 309 19.46 -9.45 -3.48
CA LYS A 309 19.83 -9.63 -4.91
C LYS A 309 20.22 -11.09 -5.19
N THR A 310 20.98 -11.70 -4.29
CA THR A 310 21.33 -13.13 -4.35
C THR A 310 20.08 -14.01 -4.29
N ALA A 311 19.15 -13.74 -3.39
CA ALA A 311 17.90 -14.48 -3.27
C ALA A 311 17.03 -14.37 -4.53
N LEU A 312 16.91 -13.18 -5.11
CA LEU A 312 16.19 -12.95 -6.37
C LEU A 312 16.84 -13.70 -7.52
N TYR A 313 18.17 -13.78 -7.56
CA TYR A 313 18.89 -14.56 -8.55
C TYR A 313 18.62 -16.06 -8.39
N PHE A 314 18.66 -16.59 -7.17
CA PHE A 314 18.26 -17.97 -6.88
C PHE A 314 16.80 -18.23 -7.29
N GLY A 315 15.91 -17.28 -7.03
CA GLY A 315 14.51 -17.36 -7.43
C GLY A 315 14.35 -17.40 -8.95
N HIS A 316 15.16 -16.62 -9.68
CA HIS A 316 15.19 -16.65 -11.14
C HIS A 316 15.68 -18.01 -11.67
N VAL A 317 16.84 -18.47 -11.21
CA VAL A 317 17.47 -19.72 -11.69
C VAL A 317 16.64 -20.97 -11.34
N LEU A 318 16.06 -21.01 -10.13
CA LEU A 318 15.29 -22.15 -9.64
C LEU A 318 13.78 -22.05 -9.97
N ASN A 319 13.36 -20.99 -10.67
CA ASN A 319 11.96 -20.67 -10.92
C ASN A 319 11.09 -20.70 -9.65
N ARG A 320 11.54 -19.95 -8.63
CA ARG A 320 10.91 -19.83 -7.32
C ARG A 320 10.66 -18.38 -6.95
N VAL A 321 9.56 -18.13 -6.24
CA VAL A 321 9.21 -16.82 -5.69
C VAL A 321 9.94 -16.61 -4.36
N VAL A 322 10.56 -15.45 -4.16
CA VAL A 322 11.33 -15.14 -2.95
C VAL A 322 10.43 -14.62 -1.84
N ILE A 323 10.39 -15.31 -0.70
CA ILE A 323 9.78 -14.80 0.53
C ILE A 323 10.82 -13.97 1.27
N LEU A 324 10.51 -12.69 1.51
CA LEU A 324 11.44 -11.73 2.08
C LEU A 324 11.74 -12.02 3.57
N PRO A 325 12.98 -11.80 4.02
CA PRO A 325 13.34 -11.82 5.43
C PRO A 325 12.88 -10.52 6.09
N ARG A 326 13.14 -10.42 7.40
CA ARG A 326 13.23 -9.12 8.06
C ARG A 326 14.59 -8.50 7.78
N PHE A 327 14.61 -7.18 7.67
CA PHE A 327 15.84 -6.40 7.47
C PHE A 327 16.13 -5.58 8.73
N HIS A 328 17.35 -5.10 8.90
CA HIS A 328 17.79 -4.47 10.14
C HIS A 328 18.38 -3.08 9.93
N LEU A 329 17.84 -2.12 10.70
CA LEU A 329 18.34 -0.75 10.72
C LEU A 329 19.25 -0.54 11.94
N THR A 330 20.47 -0.07 11.71
CA THR A 330 21.39 0.38 12.78
C THR A 330 21.09 1.82 13.18
N GLU A 331 20.64 2.06 14.42
CA GLU A 331 20.48 3.40 15.00
C GLU A 331 21.66 3.74 15.92
N THR A 332 22.43 4.79 15.61
CA THR A 332 23.62 5.22 16.38
C THR A 332 23.30 6.13 17.58
N LYS A 333 22.03 6.31 17.95
CA LYS A 333 21.60 7.36 18.90
C LYS A 333 21.75 7.03 20.38
N VAL A 334 22.12 5.80 20.74
CA VAL A 334 22.36 5.42 22.15
C VAL A 334 23.68 4.65 22.19
N SER A 335 24.46 4.81 23.25
CA SER A 335 25.71 4.10 23.55
C SER A 335 25.58 2.56 23.63
N THR A 336 24.44 2.02 23.22
CA THR A 336 24.13 0.60 23.04
C THR A 336 23.59 0.39 21.63
N TRP A 337 24.27 -0.44 20.84
CA TRP A 337 23.80 -0.89 19.54
C TRP A 337 22.47 -1.65 19.72
N THR A 338 21.36 -1.12 19.20
CA THR A 338 20.08 -1.85 19.17
C THR A 338 19.66 -2.06 17.73
N GLU A 339 19.73 -3.31 17.29
CA GLU A 339 19.27 -3.75 15.97
C GLU A 339 17.74 -3.71 15.94
N LYS A 340 17.15 -2.95 15.01
CA LYS A 340 15.69 -2.85 14.86
C LYS A 340 15.25 -3.40 13.53
N GLU A 341 14.44 -4.46 13.58
CA GLU A 341 13.79 -5.04 12.41
C GLU A 341 12.89 -4.02 11.71
N ARG A 342 12.96 -4.00 10.37
CA ARG A 342 12.16 -3.17 9.48
C ARG A 342 11.84 -3.91 8.17
N PRO A 343 10.73 -3.55 7.51
CA PRO A 343 10.32 -4.11 6.23
C PRO A 343 11.09 -3.46 5.07
N LEU A 344 11.12 -4.10 3.90
CA LEU A 344 11.97 -3.71 2.75
C LEU A 344 11.76 -2.25 2.29
N ASN A 345 10.55 -1.72 2.44
CA ASN A 345 10.23 -0.35 2.03
C ASN A 345 10.93 0.74 2.86
N ASN A 346 11.67 0.38 3.92
CA ASN A 346 12.60 1.27 4.62
C ASN A 346 13.85 1.62 3.81
N TRP A 347 14.23 0.80 2.83
CA TRP A 347 15.47 0.94 2.07
C TRP A 347 15.24 1.31 0.61
N ILE A 348 14.28 0.68 -0.06
CA ILE A 348 14.08 0.82 -1.50
C ILE A 348 12.67 1.26 -1.88
N ARG A 349 12.57 1.81 -3.09
CA ARG A 349 11.31 2.31 -3.63
C ARG A 349 10.45 1.15 -4.13
N MET A 350 9.34 0.88 -3.43
CA MET A 350 8.47 -0.26 -3.77
C MET A 350 7.90 -0.15 -5.18
N SER A 351 7.60 1.05 -5.68
CA SER A 351 7.12 1.18 -7.06
C SER A 351 8.15 0.79 -8.12
N CYS A 352 9.45 0.96 -7.85
CA CYS A 352 10.51 0.52 -8.76
C CYS A 352 10.76 -0.97 -8.61
N PHE A 353 10.74 -1.47 -7.37
CA PHE A 353 10.90 -2.88 -7.07
C PHE A 353 9.77 -3.72 -7.70
N ASP A 354 8.51 -3.36 -7.46
CA ASP A 354 7.34 -4.01 -8.06
C ASP A 354 7.38 -3.93 -9.58
N ASN A 355 7.79 -2.80 -10.17
CA ASN A 355 7.86 -2.70 -11.63
C ASN A 355 8.81 -3.75 -12.27
N GLN A 356 9.78 -4.28 -11.53
CA GLN A 356 10.72 -5.30 -12.01
C GLN A 356 10.40 -6.70 -11.48
N PHE A 357 9.90 -6.81 -10.25
CA PHE A 357 9.78 -8.07 -9.52
C PHE A 357 8.37 -8.38 -9.01
N TYR A 358 7.33 -7.69 -9.48
CA TYR A 358 5.94 -8.04 -9.15
C TYR A 358 5.68 -9.55 -9.37
N GLU A 359 4.99 -10.17 -8.41
CA GLU A 359 4.77 -11.63 -8.30
C GLU A 359 6.01 -12.51 -8.12
N LYS A 360 7.24 -12.00 -8.27
CA LYS A 360 8.50 -12.73 -8.06
C LYS A 360 9.00 -12.70 -6.61
N TYR A 361 8.32 -11.97 -5.74
CA TYR A 361 8.56 -12.00 -4.30
C TYR A 361 7.25 -12.05 -3.50
N ARG A 362 7.38 -12.32 -2.20
CA ARG A 362 6.34 -12.22 -1.18
C ARG A 362 6.90 -11.54 0.08
N GLU A 363 6.04 -10.81 0.77
CA GLU A 363 6.29 -10.22 2.09
C GLU A 363 6.72 -11.25 3.16
N ASN A 364 7.36 -10.82 4.24
CA ASN A 364 7.81 -11.73 5.31
C ASN A 364 6.64 -12.49 5.96
N SER A 365 5.49 -11.83 6.06
CA SER A 365 4.26 -12.38 6.65
C SER A 365 3.54 -13.40 5.76
N PHE A 366 4.01 -13.66 4.53
CA PHE A 366 3.27 -14.44 3.54
C PHE A 366 2.80 -15.80 4.06
N LEU A 367 3.70 -16.60 4.64
CA LEU A 367 3.37 -17.92 5.16
C LEU A 367 2.43 -17.88 6.39
N HIS A 368 2.24 -16.72 7.00
CA HIS A 368 1.25 -16.52 8.07
C HIS A 368 -0.13 -16.15 7.53
N HIS A 369 -0.26 -15.79 6.26
CA HIS A 369 -1.52 -15.37 5.67
C HIS A 369 -2.54 -16.53 5.64
N PRO A 370 -3.81 -16.33 6.04
CA PRO A 370 -4.81 -17.40 6.11
C PRO A 370 -5.09 -18.10 4.78
N LYS A 371 -5.01 -17.38 3.65
CA LYS A 371 -5.25 -17.94 2.31
C LYS A 371 -4.08 -18.75 1.75
N VAL A 372 -2.89 -18.76 2.40
CA VAL A 372 -1.81 -19.66 1.98
C VAL A 372 -2.17 -21.09 2.39
N PRO A 373 -2.19 -22.04 1.44
CA PRO A 373 -2.57 -23.42 1.70
C PRO A 373 -1.68 -24.08 2.77
N PRO A 374 -2.24 -24.92 3.67
CA PRO A 374 -1.47 -25.65 4.68
C PRO A 374 -0.34 -26.48 4.08
N GLU A 375 -0.53 -27.08 2.91
CA GLU A 375 0.50 -27.86 2.21
C GLU A 375 1.74 -27.02 1.88
N ILE A 376 1.61 -25.72 1.58
CA ILE A 376 2.77 -24.86 1.36
C ILE A 376 3.44 -24.51 2.70
N LYS A 377 2.65 -24.23 3.74
CA LYS A 377 3.17 -23.84 5.07
C LYS A 377 3.93 -24.97 5.78
N GLN A 378 3.58 -26.21 5.49
CA GLN A 378 4.14 -27.40 6.13
C GLN A 378 5.29 -28.02 5.31
N ASP A 379 5.33 -27.77 4.00
CA ASP A 379 6.33 -28.30 3.08
C ASP A 379 7.52 -27.33 2.92
N ILE A 380 8.23 -27.13 4.03
CA ILE A 380 9.42 -26.28 4.15
C ILE A 380 10.62 -27.17 4.46
N THR A 381 11.70 -27.05 3.67
CA THR A 381 12.92 -27.82 3.93
C THR A 381 13.60 -27.42 5.25
N PRO A 382 14.40 -28.30 5.87
CA PRO A 382 15.44 -27.86 6.80
C PRO A 382 16.33 -26.79 6.15
N PRO A 383 16.95 -25.90 6.93
CA PRO A 383 17.71 -24.79 6.37
C PRO A 383 18.97 -25.26 5.64
N PHE A 384 19.18 -24.80 4.41
CA PHE A 384 20.42 -24.96 3.68
C PHE A 384 21.42 -23.86 4.05
N TRP A 385 22.70 -24.17 4.04
CA TRP A 385 23.75 -23.16 4.15
C TRP A 385 24.84 -23.40 3.11
N ILE A 386 25.12 -22.37 2.32
CA ILE A 386 26.14 -22.39 1.28
C ILE A 386 27.44 -21.83 1.88
N GLN A 387 28.44 -22.71 2.00
CA GLN A 387 29.72 -22.38 2.60
C GLN A 387 30.70 -21.88 1.54
N THR A 388 30.85 -20.56 1.43
CA THR A 388 31.93 -19.89 0.71
C THR A 388 32.94 -19.35 1.73
N LYS A 389 34.14 -18.97 1.26
CA LYS A 389 35.12 -18.33 2.16
C LYS A 389 34.55 -17.05 2.79
N GLN A 390 33.77 -16.30 2.02
CA GLN A 390 33.15 -15.05 2.45
C GLN A 390 31.95 -15.30 3.37
N SER A 391 31.09 -16.28 3.09
CA SER A 391 29.93 -16.57 3.96
C SER A 391 30.37 -17.04 5.36
N ILE A 392 31.48 -17.79 5.46
CA ILE A 392 32.11 -18.14 6.75
C ILE A 392 32.61 -16.88 7.45
N SER A 393 33.32 -16.00 6.74
CA SER A 393 33.84 -14.76 7.30
C SER A 393 32.71 -13.90 7.86
N MET A 394 31.63 -13.75 7.08
CA MET A 394 30.44 -12.99 7.43
C MET A 394 29.77 -13.53 8.69
N LEU A 395 29.54 -14.83 8.79
CA LEU A 395 28.90 -15.40 9.98
C LEU A 395 29.85 -15.52 11.18
N GLY A 396 31.17 -15.56 10.95
CA GLY A 396 32.19 -15.80 11.97
C GLY A 396 32.18 -17.20 12.58
N ARG A 397 31.16 -18.03 12.27
CA ARG A 397 31.00 -19.40 12.74
C ARG A 397 30.15 -20.22 11.76
N LYS A 398 30.31 -21.54 11.79
CA LYS A 398 29.45 -22.48 11.07
C LYS A 398 28.08 -22.58 11.76
N PRO A 399 26.97 -22.39 11.03
CA PRO A 399 25.62 -22.64 11.55
C PRO A 399 25.43 -24.09 11.99
N THR A 400 24.59 -24.30 13.01
CA THR A 400 24.12 -25.63 13.42
C THR A 400 22.83 -25.97 12.71
N ASP A 401 22.49 -27.27 12.64
CA ASP A 401 21.21 -27.77 12.12
C ASP A 401 20.89 -27.36 10.67
N VAL A 402 21.94 -27.17 9.87
CA VAL A 402 21.85 -26.84 8.44
C VAL A 402 22.32 -27.98 7.55
N THR A 403 21.70 -28.09 6.38
CA THR A 403 22.26 -28.89 5.28
C THR A 403 23.35 -28.08 4.59
N LEU A 404 24.58 -28.55 4.70
CA LEU A 404 25.76 -27.88 4.13
C LEU A 404 25.83 -28.11 2.61
N LEU A 405 25.99 -27.02 1.86
CA LEU A 405 26.31 -27.01 0.43
C LEU A 405 27.68 -26.35 0.24
N THR A 406 28.58 -27.03 -0.44
CA THR A 406 29.95 -26.54 -0.68
C THR A 406 30.19 -26.44 -2.19
N PRO A 407 30.47 -25.24 -2.73
CA PRO A 407 30.81 -25.11 -4.14
C PRO A 407 32.18 -25.74 -4.43
N CYS A 408 32.39 -26.14 -5.69
CA CYS A 408 33.66 -26.63 -6.20
C CYS A 408 34.77 -25.56 -6.12
N ASP A 409 34.42 -24.28 -6.29
CA ASP A 409 35.30 -23.14 -6.01
C ASP A 409 34.73 -22.32 -4.83
N GLU A 410 35.45 -22.32 -3.70
CA GLU A 410 35.04 -21.60 -2.48
C GLU A 410 34.85 -20.09 -2.66
N LYS A 411 35.29 -19.52 -3.79
CA LYS A 411 35.11 -18.11 -4.15
C LYS A 411 33.98 -17.87 -5.15
N LYS A 412 33.46 -18.90 -5.80
CA LYS A 412 32.53 -18.79 -6.91
C LYS A 412 31.49 -19.90 -6.88
N VAL A 413 30.23 -19.51 -6.70
CA VAL A 413 29.10 -20.40 -6.97
C VAL A 413 28.65 -20.19 -8.41
N SER A 414 28.53 -21.25 -9.20
CA SER A 414 28.02 -21.22 -10.57
C SER A 414 26.52 -21.47 -10.64
N THR A 415 25.89 -21.06 -11.76
CA THR A 415 24.48 -21.34 -12.04
C THR A 415 24.21 -22.85 -12.06
N GLU A 416 25.12 -23.61 -12.68
CA GLU A 416 25.04 -25.06 -12.81
C GLU A 416 25.04 -25.75 -11.45
N GLU A 417 25.92 -25.33 -10.54
CA GLU A 417 25.96 -25.87 -9.17
C GLU A 417 24.65 -25.61 -8.42
N ILE A 418 24.08 -24.41 -8.55
CA ILE A 418 22.78 -24.08 -7.93
C ILE A 418 21.69 -24.99 -8.48
N VAL A 419 21.62 -25.16 -9.79
CA VAL A 419 20.64 -26.05 -10.43
C VAL A 419 20.86 -27.50 -9.99
N ASP A 420 22.09 -27.97 -9.94
CA ASP A 420 22.43 -29.35 -9.55
C ASP A 420 22.07 -29.65 -8.10
N TRP A 421 22.32 -28.73 -7.17
CA TRP A 421 21.95 -28.89 -5.76
C TRP A 421 20.44 -29.07 -5.56
N PHE A 422 19.61 -28.42 -6.39
CA PHE A 422 18.16 -28.38 -6.20
C PHE A 422 17.35 -29.11 -7.28
N ARG A 423 17.97 -29.76 -8.27
CA ARG A 423 17.30 -30.44 -9.40
C ARG A 423 16.25 -31.47 -8.95
N GLY A 424 16.47 -32.13 -7.82
CA GLY A 424 15.56 -33.14 -7.26
C GLY A 424 14.60 -32.62 -6.20
N GLU A 425 14.72 -31.36 -5.80
CA GLU A 425 14.01 -30.82 -4.64
C GLU A 425 12.59 -30.36 -5.00
N LYS A 426 11.60 -31.01 -4.41
CA LYS A 426 10.17 -30.83 -4.72
C LYS A 426 9.43 -30.02 -3.66
N SER A 427 10.06 -29.74 -2.53
CA SER A 427 9.46 -28.99 -1.43
C SER A 427 8.96 -27.63 -1.89
N SER A 428 7.82 -27.23 -1.33
CA SER A 428 7.11 -26.01 -1.69
C SER A 428 7.91 -24.77 -1.32
N VAL A 429 8.64 -24.81 -0.20
CA VAL A 429 9.54 -23.73 0.23
C VAL A 429 10.94 -24.27 0.50
N LEU A 430 11.93 -23.75 -0.24
CA LEU A 430 13.33 -23.92 0.13
C LEU A 430 13.68 -22.93 1.25
N ASN A 431 14.22 -23.42 2.35
CA ASN A 431 14.67 -22.58 3.44
C ASN A 431 16.19 -22.45 3.43
N PHE A 432 16.71 -21.23 3.37
CA PHE A 432 18.14 -20.95 3.49
C PHE A 432 18.41 -20.29 4.84
N HIS A 433 19.42 -20.78 5.57
CA HIS A 433 19.85 -20.16 6.82
C HIS A 433 20.23 -18.68 6.61
N SER A 434 21.06 -18.43 5.60
CA SER A 434 21.38 -17.09 5.10
C SER A 434 21.91 -17.21 3.67
N LEU A 435 21.96 -16.09 2.95
CA LEU A 435 22.55 -16.00 1.61
C LEU A 435 23.70 -14.98 1.56
N TYR A 436 24.33 -14.70 2.70
CA TYR A 436 25.41 -13.71 2.82
C TYR A 436 26.63 -14.10 1.98
N ASP A 437 27.08 -13.15 1.14
CA ASP A 437 28.30 -13.23 0.33
C ASP A 437 28.53 -14.57 -0.39
N ILE A 438 27.45 -15.12 -0.96
CA ILE A 438 27.53 -16.26 -1.88
C ILE A 438 28.09 -15.82 -3.24
N PHE A 439 27.73 -14.61 -3.67
CA PHE A 439 28.31 -13.94 -4.83
C PHE A 439 28.98 -12.64 -4.39
N ASN A 440 30.09 -12.26 -5.03
CA ASN A 440 30.56 -10.88 -4.96
C ASN A 440 29.58 -9.97 -5.74
N ALA A 441 29.43 -8.70 -5.36
CA ALA A 441 28.53 -7.74 -6.01
C ALA A 441 28.82 -7.60 -7.52
N ASP A 442 30.09 -7.66 -7.92
CA ASP A 442 30.52 -7.67 -9.33
C ASP A 442 30.13 -8.98 -10.04
N MET A 443 30.02 -10.08 -9.31
CA MET A 443 29.72 -11.40 -9.86
C MET A 443 28.24 -11.56 -10.23
N ILE A 444 27.28 -10.96 -9.52
CA ILE A 444 25.86 -10.98 -9.93
C ILE A 444 25.68 -10.23 -11.27
N GLN A 445 26.46 -9.17 -11.51
CA GLN A 445 26.46 -8.47 -12.79
C GLN A 445 27.11 -9.27 -13.93
N THR A 446 27.98 -10.23 -13.60
CA THR A 446 28.76 -11.01 -14.57
C THR A 446 28.19 -12.41 -14.83
N ILE A 447 27.54 -13.04 -13.84
CA ILE A 447 26.94 -14.39 -13.89
C ILE A 447 25.46 -14.35 -14.28
N ALA A 448 24.79 -13.21 -14.15
CA ALA A 448 23.52 -13.02 -14.82
C ALA A 448 23.78 -13.11 -16.33
N GLU A 449 23.60 -14.30 -16.89
CA GLU A 449 23.76 -14.66 -18.31
C GLU A 449 22.84 -13.85 -19.25
N SER A 450 22.15 -12.83 -18.74
CA SER A 450 21.48 -11.81 -19.52
C SER A 450 21.76 -10.42 -18.94
N THR A 451 22.12 -9.48 -19.81
CA THR A 451 22.10 -8.03 -19.55
C THR A 451 20.75 -7.55 -18.98
N VAL A 452 19.69 -8.36 -19.10
CA VAL A 452 18.33 -8.10 -18.62
C VAL A 452 18.21 -8.20 -17.11
N PHE A 453 18.63 -9.30 -16.48
CA PHE A 453 18.46 -9.47 -15.02
C PHE A 453 19.29 -8.46 -14.22
N SER A 454 20.53 -8.21 -14.63
CA SER A 454 21.35 -7.16 -14.01
C SER A 454 20.71 -5.77 -14.15
N ARG A 455 20.08 -5.48 -15.29
CA ARG A 455 19.33 -4.24 -15.50
C ARG A 455 18.08 -4.18 -14.61
N GLN A 456 17.37 -5.29 -14.41
CA GLN A 456 16.23 -5.35 -13.48
C GLN A 456 16.67 -5.00 -12.06
N LEU A 457 17.78 -5.57 -11.57
CA LEU A 457 18.33 -5.24 -10.25
C LEU A 457 18.69 -3.75 -10.14
N LEU A 458 19.34 -3.17 -11.16
CA LEU A 458 19.67 -1.74 -11.18
C LEU A 458 18.42 -0.85 -11.07
N LEU A 459 17.36 -1.19 -11.81
CA LEU A 459 16.11 -0.42 -11.84
C LEU A 459 15.27 -0.60 -10.57
N ALA A 460 15.34 -1.78 -9.95
CA ALA A 460 14.52 -2.12 -8.77
C ALA A 460 15.04 -1.51 -7.46
N PHE A 461 16.36 -1.49 -7.25
CA PHE A 461 17.00 -1.11 -5.98
C PHE A 461 17.26 0.40 -5.87
N GLN A 462 16.21 1.20 -6.06
CA GLN A 462 16.29 2.66 -5.93
C GLN A 462 16.08 3.07 -4.48
N VAL A 463 17.10 3.66 -3.84
CA VAL A 463 17.07 4.01 -2.42
C VAL A 463 16.00 5.06 -2.10
N THR A 464 15.34 4.93 -0.95
CA THR A 464 14.33 5.87 -0.46
C THR A 464 14.20 5.81 1.07
N ASP A 465 13.35 6.66 1.65
CA ASP A 465 12.87 6.52 3.02
C ASP A 465 11.61 5.66 3.13
N TYR A 466 11.30 5.19 4.35
CA TYR A 466 10.10 4.37 4.65
C TYR A 466 8.80 4.94 4.06
N LYS A 467 8.63 6.27 4.16
CA LYS A 467 7.44 6.99 3.70
C LYS A 467 7.40 7.16 2.18
N GLN A 468 8.49 6.84 1.49
CA GLN A 468 8.62 6.94 0.03
C GLN A 468 8.52 8.40 -0.47
N MET A 469 8.92 9.38 0.37
CA MET A 469 8.78 10.82 0.14
C MET A 469 10.01 11.49 -0.47
N LYS A 470 11.22 10.98 -0.16
CA LYS A 470 12.45 11.79 -0.36
C LYS A 470 12.82 12.16 -1.80
N TYR A 471 12.22 11.57 -2.84
CA TYR A 471 12.68 11.79 -4.22
C TYR A 471 11.58 11.74 -5.29
N LEU A 472 10.56 12.61 -5.17
CA LEU A 472 9.57 12.85 -6.25
C LEU A 472 10.19 13.46 -7.53
N LYS A 473 11.44 13.93 -7.50
CA LYS A 473 12.12 14.56 -8.64
C LYS A 473 12.86 13.53 -9.52
N LYS A 474 12.09 12.73 -10.27
CA LYS A 474 12.39 12.09 -11.57
C LYS A 474 11.76 10.70 -11.64
N ASN A 475 10.91 10.53 -12.65
CA ASN A 475 10.28 9.28 -13.08
C ASN A 475 11.32 8.27 -13.63
N SER A 476 12.27 7.80 -12.82
CA SER A 476 13.34 6.90 -13.31
C SER A 476 12.94 5.43 -13.39
N CYS A 477 11.77 5.04 -12.87
CA CYS A 477 11.41 3.62 -12.74
C CYS A 477 10.56 3.08 -13.89
N TYR A 478 10.02 3.96 -14.73
CA TYR A 478 9.36 3.64 -15.99
C TYR A 478 10.26 4.12 -17.11
N ILE A 479 11.12 3.23 -17.63
CA ILE A 479 11.73 3.47 -18.93
C ILE A 479 10.80 2.78 -19.92
N ASP A 480 10.20 3.56 -20.83
CA ASP A 480 9.48 3.01 -21.98
C ASP A 480 10.38 1.97 -22.65
N VAL A 481 9.94 0.72 -22.62
CA VAL A 481 10.48 -0.31 -23.49
C VAL A 481 9.95 0.05 -24.88
N GLN A 482 10.75 0.79 -25.65
CA GLN A 482 10.59 0.88 -27.09
C GLN A 482 10.96 -0.46 -27.73
#